data_AF-A0A4Q9XRJ3-F1
#
_entry.id   AF-A0A4Q9XRJ3-F1
#
_cell.length_a   1.000
_cell.length_b   1.000
_cell.length_c   1.000
_cell.angle_alpha   90.00
_cell.angle_beta   90.00
_cell.angle_gamma   90.00
#
_symmetry.space_group_name_H-M   'P 1'
#
loop_
_entity.id
_entity.type
_entity.pdbx_description
1 polymer ?
#
loop_
_entity_poly.entity_id
_entity_poly.type
_entity_poly.pdbx_seq_one_letter_code
_entity_poly.pdbx_strand_id
1 'polypeptide(L)'
;MNHNLQQAGVKLLNTLSRHADLIMQVYLNGSLDEASTTPQIIDNLVKAGVLWRPESEAGLRLKSAVRNLLESSLQDERNRQIDANIGSALGSLKTLAGHYKEALHYGRFAESQGYLGDLREHVYALTESLGNSVRVLFGRINNEFGYVSSIDAKIRENELAQSQVSELLRQIELFRFDELSDLAGANRELRLLLVVTLQQAFARVNQELSIVQGRLLELLGRFREYRGRTRLLKGFVLHMEQHPGFEPGNYAKLTQVPMLFNQATGVMGPAHADVTNVAHEAELHQLVGRIKALYHTPKAASERTASTIVVQQQAAITVEDNALKKAVEAYFLQVIDSGKRLTALDYLQQQQLEFDPEAWIYQVIGGYQGLSAEEQEYFAIDTTGQPHPIYSGNFIVQDVELGLR
;
A
#
# COMPACT_ATOMS: atom_id res chain seq x y z
N MET A 1 -31.95 -28.37 11.32
CA MET A 1 -30.64 -27.82 11.78
C MET A 1 -29.79 -28.96 12.29
N ASN A 2 -28.50 -29.00 11.93
CA ASN A 2 -27.65 -30.18 12.07
C ASN A 2 -26.98 -30.24 13.47
N HIS A 3 -27.72 -30.68 14.50
CA HIS A 3 -27.28 -30.68 15.90
C HIS A 3 -25.94 -31.41 16.14
N ASN A 4 -25.68 -32.45 15.35
CA ASN A 4 -24.42 -33.19 15.40
C ASN A 4 -23.22 -32.34 14.94
N LEU A 5 -23.41 -31.46 13.95
CA LEU A 5 -22.38 -30.56 13.47
C LEU A 5 -22.03 -29.51 14.53
N GLN A 6 -23.05 -28.99 15.24
CA GLN A 6 -22.87 -28.04 16.32
C GLN A 6 -22.07 -28.64 17.49
N GLN A 7 -22.42 -29.86 17.93
CA GLN A 7 -21.68 -30.54 19.00
C GLN A 7 -20.23 -30.87 18.59
N ALA A 8 -20.03 -31.32 17.35
CA ALA A 8 -18.68 -31.60 16.83
C ALA A 8 -17.82 -30.33 16.75
N GLY A 9 -18.40 -29.21 16.30
CA GLY A 9 -17.73 -27.91 16.23
C GLY A 9 -17.31 -27.39 17.60
N VAL A 10 -18.20 -27.43 18.59
CA VAL A 10 -17.88 -27.01 19.97
C VAL A 10 -16.77 -27.87 20.57
N LYS A 11 -16.79 -29.18 20.33
CA LYS A 11 -15.75 -30.09 20.82
C LYS A 11 -14.37 -29.78 20.20
N LEU A 12 -14.33 -29.45 18.92
CA LEU A 12 -13.10 -29.03 18.23
C LEU A 12 -12.54 -27.74 18.84
N LEU A 13 -13.38 -26.70 19.00
CA LEU A 13 -12.97 -25.41 19.56
C LEU A 13 -12.43 -25.54 20.99
N ASN A 14 -13.07 -26.37 21.83
CA ASN A 14 -12.57 -26.65 23.18
C ASN A 14 -11.22 -27.38 23.17
N THR A 15 -11.00 -28.26 22.20
CA THR A 15 -9.71 -28.98 22.05
C THR A 15 -8.60 -28.03 21.62
N LEU A 16 -8.89 -27.10 20.70
CA LEU A 16 -7.96 -26.05 20.30
C LEU A 16 -7.60 -25.13 21.48
N SER A 17 -8.59 -24.70 22.26
CA SER A 17 -8.38 -23.85 23.43
C SER A 17 -7.51 -24.53 24.49
N ARG A 18 -7.78 -25.81 24.80
CA ARG A 18 -7.04 -26.56 25.83
C ARG A 18 -5.57 -26.79 25.49
N HIS A 19 -5.23 -26.83 24.20
CA HIS A 19 -3.88 -27.12 23.71
C HIS A 19 -3.27 -25.95 22.93
N ALA A 20 -3.74 -24.71 23.19
CA ALA A 20 -3.34 -23.52 22.44
C ALA A 20 -1.83 -23.28 22.44
N ASP A 21 -1.17 -23.41 23.61
CA ASP A 21 0.27 -23.17 23.73
C ASP A 21 1.10 -24.14 22.87
N LEU A 22 0.73 -25.42 22.90
CA LEU A 22 1.40 -26.45 22.11
C LEU A 22 1.17 -26.23 20.61
N ILE A 23 -0.06 -25.90 20.22
CA ILE A 23 -0.39 -25.58 18.82
C ILE A 23 0.46 -24.40 18.33
N MET A 24 0.61 -23.35 19.15
CA MET A 24 1.45 -22.19 18.82
C MET A 24 2.94 -22.51 18.76
N GLN A 25 3.44 -23.39 19.62
CA GLN A 25 4.83 -23.85 19.54
C GLN A 25 5.09 -24.61 18.23
N VAL A 26 4.19 -25.51 17.81
CA VAL A 26 4.30 -26.21 16.53
C VAL A 26 4.20 -25.24 15.35
N TYR A 27 3.35 -24.22 15.46
CA TYR A 27 3.23 -23.16 14.45
C TYR A 27 4.57 -22.44 14.23
N LEU A 28 5.21 -21.98 15.31
CA LEU A 28 6.47 -21.23 15.26
C LEU A 28 7.67 -22.10 14.86
N ASN A 29 7.76 -23.33 15.40
CA ASN A 29 8.90 -24.22 15.18
C ASN A 29 8.77 -25.05 13.88
N GLY A 30 7.58 -25.10 13.29
CA GLY A 30 7.29 -25.85 12.06
C GLY A 30 7.01 -27.34 12.27
N SER A 31 7.45 -27.94 13.38
CA SER A 31 7.17 -29.32 13.78
C SER A 31 7.06 -29.46 15.29
N LEU A 32 6.31 -30.47 15.74
CA LEU A 32 6.21 -30.86 17.13
C LEU A 32 7.43 -31.67 17.56
N ASP A 33 8.01 -31.31 18.71
CA ASP A 33 8.95 -32.18 19.41
C ASP A 33 8.18 -33.23 20.21
N GLU A 34 8.16 -34.46 19.70
CA GLU A 34 7.42 -35.59 20.29
C GLU A 34 7.96 -36.00 21.66
N ALA A 35 9.22 -35.67 21.99
CA ALA A 35 9.80 -35.97 23.29
C ALA A 35 9.27 -35.05 24.42
N SER A 36 8.79 -33.86 24.05
CA SER A 36 8.32 -32.84 24.99
C SER A 36 6.85 -33.00 25.40
N THR A 37 6.10 -33.89 24.76
CA THR A 37 4.63 -33.94 24.84
C THR A 37 4.10 -35.35 25.15
N THR A 38 3.06 -35.43 25.98
CA THR A 38 2.38 -36.70 26.29
C THR A 38 1.74 -37.34 25.04
N PRO A 39 1.97 -38.64 24.76
CA PRO A 39 1.44 -39.32 23.56
C PRO A 39 -0.08 -39.25 23.39
N GLN A 40 -0.84 -39.21 24.50
CA GLN A 40 -2.30 -39.08 24.46
C GLN A 40 -2.76 -37.73 23.88
N ILE A 41 -2.04 -36.65 24.15
CA ILE A 41 -2.37 -35.32 23.62
C ILE A 41 -2.13 -35.29 22.12
N ILE A 42 -1.04 -35.91 21.66
CA ILE A 42 -0.71 -36.06 20.25
C ILE A 42 -1.82 -36.82 19.51
N ASP A 43 -2.20 -38.00 20.01
CA ASP A 43 -3.25 -38.82 19.38
C ASP A 43 -4.61 -38.09 19.34
N ASN A 44 -4.95 -37.34 20.39
CA ASN A 44 -6.15 -36.50 20.42
C ASN A 44 -6.11 -35.39 19.37
N LEU A 45 -4.98 -34.69 19.20
CA LEU A 45 -4.83 -33.62 18.22
C LEU A 45 -4.78 -34.14 16.78
N VAL A 46 -4.23 -35.34 16.55
CA VAL A 46 -4.28 -36.01 15.25
C VAL A 46 -5.71 -36.44 14.91
N LYS A 47 -6.43 -37.06 15.85
CA LYS A 47 -7.84 -37.45 15.67
C LYS A 47 -8.77 -36.25 15.47
N ALA A 48 -8.49 -35.14 16.13
CA ALA A 48 -9.22 -33.88 15.94
C ALA A 48 -8.90 -33.20 14.60
N GLY A 49 -7.93 -33.71 13.82
CA GLY A 49 -7.53 -33.14 12.54
C GLY A 49 -6.68 -31.87 12.64
N VAL A 50 -6.07 -31.62 13.80
CA VAL A 50 -5.22 -30.46 14.08
C VAL A 50 -3.78 -30.72 13.66
N LEU A 51 -3.25 -31.89 14.03
CA LEU A 51 -1.92 -32.36 13.65
C LEU A 51 -2.01 -33.43 12.57
N TRP A 52 -0.98 -33.50 11.74
CA TRP A 52 -0.81 -34.57 10.76
C TRP A 52 0.67 -34.87 10.57
N ARG A 53 0.94 -36.10 10.12
CA ARG A 53 2.29 -36.55 9.77
C ARG A 53 2.37 -36.70 8.25
N PRO A 54 3.20 -35.91 7.55
CA PRO A 54 3.33 -35.99 6.09
C PRO A 54 3.95 -37.30 5.60
N GLU A 55 5.02 -37.73 6.27
CA GLU A 55 5.79 -38.92 5.95
C GLU A 55 6.15 -39.64 7.25
N SER A 56 6.36 -40.96 7.19
CA SER A 56 6.65 -41.79 8.37
C SER A 56 7.88 -41.32 9.18
N GLU A 57 8.85 -40.69 8.53
CA GLU A 57 10.06 -40.13 9.15
C GLU A 57 9.95 -38.62 9.45
N ALA A 58 8.90 -37.94 8.98
CA ALA A 58 8.71 -36.52 9.23
C ALA A 58 8.05 -36.27 10.60
N GLY A 59 8.50 -35.23 11.28
CA GLY A 59 7.86 -34.75 12.51
C GLY A 59 6.41 -34.33 12.28
N LEU A 60 5.59 -34.44 13.32
CA LEU A 60 4.19 -33.99 13.30
C LEU A 60 4.11 -32.47 13.03
N ARG A 61 3.21 -32.09 12.12
CA ARG A 61 2.99 -30.69 11.72
C ARG A 61 1.53 -30.29 11.89
N LEU A 62 1.27 -28.99 11.95
CA LEU A 62 -0.09 -28.49 11.85
C LEU A 62 -0.67 -28.77 10.47
N LYS A 63 -1.95 -29.15 10.46
CA LYS A 63 -2.72 -29.29 9.23
C LYS A 63 -2.94 -27.92 8.61
N SER A 64 -2.94 -27.84 7.28
CA SER A 64 -3.06 -26.57 6.54
C SER A 64 -4.24 -25.73 6.98
N ALA A 65 -5.42 -26.33 7.20
CA ALA A 65 -6.62 -25.60 7.65
C ALA A 65 -6.41 -24.85 8.99
N VAL A 66 -5.76 -25.49 9.98
CA VAL A 66 -5.49 -24.85 11.28
C VAL A 66 -4.37 -23.82 11.15
N ARG A 67 -3.34 -24.14 10.35
CA ARG A 67 -2.25 -23.22 10.08
C ARG A 67 -2.75 -21.93 9.41
N ASN A 68 -3.59 -22.04 8.39
CA ASN A 68 -4.19 -20.92 7.68
C ASN A 68 -5.09 -20.07 8.59
N LEU A 69 -5.82 -20.70 9.53
CA LEU A 69 -6.62 -19.99 10.53
C LEU A 69 -5.73 -19.17 11.47
N LEU A 70 -4.61 -19.72 11.91
CA LEU A 70 -3.66 -18.98 12.74
C LEU A 70 -2.97 -17.86 11.94
N GLU A 71 -2.55 -18.14 10.70
CA GLU A 71 -1.95 -17.14 9.81
C GLU A 71 -2.89 -15.96 9.53
N SER A 72 -4.19 -16.24 9.31
CA SER A 72 -5.19 -15.19 9.07
C SER A 72 -5.43 -14.35 10.32
N SER A 73 -5.47 -14.98 11.50
CA SER A 73 -5.72 -14.30 12.78
C SER A 73 -4.50 -13.56 13.35
N LEU A 74 -3.28 -14.07 13.17
CA LEU A 74 -2.05 -13.57 13.81
C LEU A 74 -1.29 -12.53 12.99
N GLN A 75 -1.76 -12.18 11.79
CA GLN A 75 -1.08 -11.22 10.91
C GLN A 75 0.37 -11.60 10.58
N ASP A 76 0.70 -12.89 10.56
CA ASP A 76 2.06 -13.35 10.23
C ASP A 76 2.36 -13.16 8.74
N GLU A 77 3.04 -12.05 8.42
CA GLU A 77 3.39 -11.65 7.05
C GLU A 77 4.32 -12.65 6.33
N ARG A 78 5.08 -13.44 7.10
CA ARG A 78 6.15 -14.31 6.59
C ARG A 78 5.63 -15.56 5.89
N ASN A 79 4.45 -16.04 6.29
CA ASN A 79 3.95 -17.35 5.86
C ASN A 79 2.65 -17.30 5.04
N ARG A 80 2.01 -16.13 4.90
CA ARG A 80 0.77 -15.99 4.10
C ARG A 80 1.02 -16.29 2.61
N GLN A 81 0.54 -17.43 2.13
CA GLN A 81 0.34 -17.63 0.70
C GLN A 81 -0.93 -16.89 0.26
N ILE A 82 -0.85 -16.23 -0.89
CA ILE A 82 -2.01 -15.61 -1.54
C ILE A 82 -2.68 -16.70 -2.38
N ASP A 83 -3.44 -17.57 -1.72
CA ASP A 83 -4.21 -18.62 -2.37
C ASP A 83 -5.66 -18.15 -2.56
N ALA A 84 -5.86 -17.17 -3.43
CA ALA A 84 -7.21 -16.82 -3.84
C ALA A 84 -7.66 -17.82 -4.91
N ASN A 85 -8.39 -18.88 -4.52
CA ASN A 85 -8.99 -19.80 -5.50
C ASN A 85 -10.31 -19.24 -6.05
N ILE A 86 -10.22 -18.06 -6.67
CA ILE A 86 -11.34 -17.26 -7.19
C ILE A 86 -12.16 -18.05 -8.22
N GLY A 87 -11.48 -18.84 -9.07
CA GLY A 87 -12.12 -19.67 -10.10
C GLY A 87 -13.05 -20.74 -9.51
N SER A 88 -12.60 -21.46 -8.48
CA SER A 88 -13.43 -22.46 -7.80
C SER A 88 -14.62 -21.83 -7.07
N ALA A 89 -14.41 -20.67 -6.43
CA ALA A 89 -15.44 -19.93 -5.74
C ALA A 89 -16.55 -19.47 -6.70
N LEU A 90 -16.17 -18.99 -7.90
CA LEU A 90 -17.12 -18.64 -8.95
C LEU A 90 -17.94 -19.85 -9.42
N GLY A 91 -17.29 -21.00 -9.62
CA GLY A 91 -17.98 -22.26 -9.96
C GLY A 91 -19.05 -22.62 -8.92
N SER A 92 -18.68 -22.62 -7.64
CA SER A 92 -19.60 -22.89 -6.53
C SER A 92 -20.76 -21.89 -6.46
N LEU A 93 -20.49 -20.60 -6.66
CA LEU A 93 -21.52 -19.55 -6.69
C LEU A 93 -22.53 -19.78 -7.82
N LYS A 94 -22.06 -20.14 -9.02
CA LYS A 94 -22.95 -20.44 -10.16
C LYS A 94 -23.85 -21.64 -9.85
N THR A 95 -23.28 -22.70 -9.29
CA THR A 95 -24.02 -23.91 -8.90
C THR A 95 -25.07 -23.62 -7.82
N LEU A 96 -24.70 -22.91 -6.74
CA LEU A 96 -25.62 -22.54 -5.66
C LEU A 96 -26.77 -21.65 -6.14
N ALA A 97 -26.49 -20.68 -7.01
CA ALA A 97 -27.52 -19.83 -7.61
C ALA A 97 -28.47 -20.63 -8.52
N GLY A 98 -27.95 -21.65 -9.22
CA GLY A 98 -28.75 -22.62 -9.98
C GLY A 98 -29.72 -23.40 -9.07
N HIS A 99 -29.20 -24.01 -8.02
CA HIS A 99 -30.02 -24.77 -7.04
C HIS A 99 -31.07 -23.90 -6.35
N TYR A 100 -30.73 -22.66 -6.02
CA TYR A 100 -31.67 -21.70 -5.47
C TYR A 100 -32.83 -21.40 -6.43
N LYS A 101 -32.54 -21.13 -7.71
CA LYS A 101 -33.58 -20.88 -8.73
C LYS A 101 -34.46 -22.10 -8.95
N GLU A 102 -33.86 -23.29 -8.97
CA GLU A 102 -34.58 -24.56 -9.10
C GLU A 102 -35.52 -24.80 -7.91
N ALA A 103 -35.03 -24.63 -6.69
CA ALA A 103 -35.84 -24.78 -5.47
C ALA A 103 -37.00 -23.78 -5.43
N LEU A 104 -36.78 -22.53 -5.87
CA LEU A 104 -37.85 -21.53 -6.02
C LEU A 104 -38.90 -21.94 -7.06
N HIS A 105 -38.47 -22.44 -8.22
CA HIS A 105 -39.38 -22.88 -9.28
C HIS A 105 -40.28 -24.03 -8.83
N TYR A 106 -39.74 -24.97 -8.03
CA TYR A 106 -40.51 -26.07 -7.46
C TYR A 106 -41.25 -25.74 -6.15
N GLY A 107 -41.25 -24.48 -5.70
CA GLY A 107 -41.95 -24.04 -4.49
C GLY A 107 -41.37 -24.57 -3.17
N ARG A 108 -40.11 -25.02 -3.16
CA ARG A 108 -39.42 -25.56 -1.97
C ARG A 108 -38.76 -24.44 -1.17
N PHE A 109 -39.59 -23.61 -0.54
CA PHE A 109 -39.13 -22.37 0.10
C PHE A 109 -38.10 -22.56 1.23
N ALA A 110 -38.19 -23.67 1.98
CA ALA A 110 -37.23 -23.96 3.05
C ALA A 110 -35.83 -24.30 2.49
N GLU A 111 -35.77 -25.08 1.40
CA GLU A 111 -34.52 -25.44 0.72
C GLU A 111 -33.92 -24.22 0.01
N SER A 112 -34.77 -23.41 -0.66
CA SER A 112 -34.30 -22.18 -1.31
C SER A 112 -33.67 -21.21 -0.29
N GLN A 113 -34.25 -21.08 0.91
CA GLN A 113 -33.66 -20.22 1.94
C GLN A 113 -32.30 -20.73 2.41
N GLY A 114 -32.11 -22.06 2.48
CA GLY A 114 -30.82 -22.68 2.77
C GLY A 114 -29.77 -22.33 1.70
N TYR A 115 -30.08 -22.57 0.43
CA TYR A 115 -29.17 -22.25 -0.68
C TYR A 115 -28.83 -20.76 -0.77
N LEU A 116 -29.77 -19.87 -0.46
CA LEU A 116 -29.52 -18.43 -0.41
C LEU A 116 -28.55 -18.07 0.73
N GLY A 117 -28.70 -18.70 1.90
CA GLY A 117 -27.78 -18.54 3.02
C GLY A 117 -26.36 -18.97 2.66
N ASP A 118 -26.23 -20.13 2.04
CA ASP A 118 -24.94 -20.66 1.58
C ASP A 118 -24.30 -19.77 0.50
N LEU A 119 -25.11 -19.26 -0.45
CA LEU A 119 -24.67 -18.32 -1.47
C LEU A 119 -24.14 -17.03 -0.85
N ARG A 120 -24.86 -16.47 0.13
CA ARG A 120 -24.46 -15.25 0.82
C ARG A 120 -23.12 -15.44 1.53
N GLU A 121 -22.96 -16.57 2.23
CA GLU A 121 -21.71 -16.91 2.92
C GLU A 121 -20.55 -17.02 1.92
N HIS A 122 -20.75 -17.68 0.77
CA HIS A 122 -19.72 -17.79 -0.26
C HIS A 122 -19.33 -16.43 -0.87
N VAL A 123 -20.31 -15.56 -1.12
CA VAL A 123 -20.03 -14.19 -1.60
C VAL A 123 -19.21 -13.43 -0.57
N TYR A 124 -19.61 -13.44 0.70
CA TYR A 124 -18.88 -12.72 1.76
C TYR A 124 -17.48 -13.28 1.97
N ALA A 125 -17.33 -14.60 2.06
CA ALA A 125 -16.03 -15.25 2.19
C ALA A 125 -15.09 -14.91 1.01
N LEU A 126 -15.61 -14.86 -0.22
CA LEU A 126 -14.82 -14.47 -1.38
C LEU A 126 -14.39 -12.99 -1.30
N THR A 127 -15.31 -12.08 -0.95
CA THR A 127 -14.98 -10.65 -0.82
C THR A 127 -13.99 -10.38 0.30
N GLU A 128 -14.10 -11.09 1.42
CA GLU A 128 -13.17 -11.00 2.54
C GLU A 128 -11.80 -11.56 2.18
N SER A 129 -11.76 -12.72 1.51
CA SER A 129 -10.51 -13.34 1.05
C SER A 129 -9.73 -12.43 0.09
N LEU A 130 -10.43 -11.80 -0.85
CA LEU A 130 -9.85 -10.80 -1.75
C LEU A 130 -9.29 -9.59 -1.00
N GLY A 131 -10.11 -8.99 -0.13
CA GLY A 131 -9.67 -7.84 0.67
C GLY A 131 -8.48 -8.17 1.57
N ASN A 132 -8.45 -9.36 2.18
CA ASN A 132 -7.33 -9.81 2.99
C ASN A 132 -6.07 -10.03 2.14
N SER A 133 -6.19 -10.59 0.94
CA SER A 133 -5.06 -10.77 0.02
C SER A 133 -4.40 -9.44 -0.34
N VAL A 134 -5.21 -8.41 -0.63
CA VAL A 134 -4.72 -7.06 -0.92
C VAL A 134 -4.05 -6.43 0.30
N ARG A 135 -4.67 -6.51 1.49
CA ARG A 135 -4.07 -5.98 2.73
C ARG A 135 -2.70 -6.57 3.03
N VAL A 136 -2.53 -7.87 2.79
CA VAL A 136 -1.25 -8.57 2.98
C VAL A 136 -0.18 -8.05 2.03
N LEU A 137 -0.52 -7.85 0.76
CA LEU A 137 0.39 -7.23 -0.21
C LEU A 137 0.81 -5.83 0.23
N PHE A 138 -0.14 -5.01 0.69
CA PHE A 138 0.15 -3.68 1.23
C PHE A 138 1.08 -3.74 2.44
N GLY A 139 0.86 -4.64 3.40
CA GLY A 139 1.74 -4.80 4.57
C GLY A 139 3.18 -5.11 4.15
N ARG A 140 3.36 -6.09 3.25
CA ARG A 140 4.69 -6.46 2.72
C ARG A 140 5.40 -5.32 2.01
N ILE A 141 4.66 -4.54 1.23
CA ILE A 141 5.16 -3.41 0.43
C ILE A 141 5.53 -2.23 1.33
N ASN A 142 4.66 -1.87 2.27
CA ASN A 142 4.89 -0.78 3.21
C ASN A 142 6.11 -1.06 4.10
N ASN A 143 6.30 -2.32 4.49
CA ASN A 143 7.48 -2.76 5.24
C ASN A 143 8.71 -3.01 4.34
N GLU A 144 8.63 -2.73 3.04
CA GLU A 144 9.70 -2.91 2.05
C GLU A 144 10.36 -4.30 2.12
N PHE A 145 9.55 -5.33 2.33
CA PHE A 145 9.99 -6.70 2.54
C PHE A 145 10.99 -6.83 3.71
N GLY A 146 10.73 -6.15 4.82
CA GLY A 146 11.61 -6.06 6.00
C GLY A 146 11.94 -7.38 6.68
N TYR A 147 11.15 -8.44 6.43
CA TYR A 147 11.42 -9.80 6.89
C TYR A 147 12.61 -10.47 6.15
N VAL A 148 13.12 -9.85 5.09
CA VAL A 148 14.25 -10.33 4.30
C VAL A 148 15.48 -9.43 4.46
N SER A 149 16.64 -10.06 4.66
CA SER A 149 17.88 -9.38 5.02
C SER A 149 18.73 -8.86 3.85
N SER A 150 18.56 -9.38 2.63
CA SER A 150 19.40 -9.01 1.48
C SER A 150 18.63 -8.32 0.37
N ILE A 151 19.28 -7.38 -0.33
CA ILE A 151 18.69 -6.65 -1.46
C ILE A 151 18.27 -7.63 -2.56
N ASP A 152 19.08 -8.64 -2.88
CA ASP A 152 18.73 -9.64 -3.89
C ASP A 152 17.49 -10.45 -3.51
N ALA A 153 17.30 -10.73 -2.21
CA ALA A 153 16.10 -11.43 -1.76
C ALA A 153 14.88 -10.49 -1.71
N LYS A 154 15.04 -9.21 -1.36
CA LYS A 154 13.98 -8.19 -1.51
C LYS A 154 13.53 -8.01 -2.97
N ILE A 155 14.46 -8.11 -3.93
CA ILE A 155 14.12 -8.11 -5.38
C ILE A 155 13.26 -9.32 -5.72
N ARG A 156 13.65 -10.53 -5.28
CA ARG A 156 12.86 -11.75 -5.53
C ARG A 156 11.48 -11.70 -4.90
N GLU A 157 11.35 -11.20 -3.67
CA GLU A 157 10.04 -11.02 -3.02
C GLU A 157 9.18 -9.99 -3.75
N ASN A 158 9.77 -8.91 -4.26
CA ASN A 158 9.05 -7.94 -5.06
C ASN A 158 8.55 -8.56 -6.39
N GLU A 159 9.41 -9.29 -7.10
CA GLU A 159 9.03 -10.00 -8.33
C GLU A 159 7.94 -11.06 -8.08
N LEU A 160 8.03 -11.77 -6.95
CA LEU A 160 6.98 -12.69 -6.50
C LEU A 160 5.66 -11.96 -6.24
N ALA A 161 5.68 -10.86 -5.49
CA ALA A 161 4.49 -10.05 -5.24
C ALA A 161 3.87 -9.51 -6.54
N GLN A 162 4.68 -9.09 -7.53
CA GLN A 162 4.20 -8.68 -8.84
C GLN A 162 3.50 -9.81 -9.59
N SER A 163 4.05 -11.02 -9.53
CA SER A 163 3.41 -12.21 -10.12
C SER A 163 2.07 -12.53 -9.46
N GLN A 164 1.98 -12.38 -8.13
CA GLN A 164 0.75 -12.59 -7.36
C GLN A 164 -0.33 -11.55 -7.70
N VAL A 165 0.04 -10.28 -7.81
CA VAL A 165 -0.87 -9.21 -8.25
C VAL A 165 -1.39 -9.49 -9.65
N SER A 166 -0.51 -9.87 -10.57
CA SER A 166 -0.88 -10.18 -11.96
C SER A 166 -1.82 -11.38 -12.04
N GLU A 167 -1.61 -12.40 -11.21
CA GLU A 167 -2.48 -13.56 -11.11
C GLU A 167 -3.85 -13.19 -10.53
N LEU A 168 -3.90 -12.39 -9.46
CA LEU A 168 -5.17 -11.90 -8.89
C LEU A 168 -5.97 -11.09 -9.91
N LEU A 169 -5.33 -10.16 -10.63
CA LEU A 169 -5.97 -9.37 -11.68
C LEU A 169 -6.52 -10.28 -12.79
N ARG A 170 -5.75 -11.26 -13.25
CA ARG A 170 -6.21 -12.24 -14.25
C ARG A 170 -7.42 -13.03 -13.75
N GLN A 171 -7.39 -13.46 -12.49
CA GLN A 171 -8.52 -14.19 -11.89
C GLN A 171 -9.77 -13.32 -11.74
N ILE A 172 -9.60 -12.03 -11.48
CA ILE A 172 -10.68 -11.05 -11.48
C ILE A 172 -11.21 -10.83 -12.90
N GLU A 173 -10.35 -10.78 -13.92
CA GLU A 173 -10.77 -10.68 -15.33
C GLU A 173 -11.57 -11.89 -15.81
N LEU A 174 -11.39 -13.08 -15.21
CA LEU A 174 -12.24 -14.23 -15.48
C LEU A 174 -13.72 -14.01 -15.09
N PHE A 175 -14.02 -13.01 -14.26
CA PHE A 175 -15.40 -12.67 -13.90
C PHE A 175 -16.11 -11.95 -15.05
N ARG A 176 -17.04 -12.67 -15.67
CA ARG A 176 -18.01 -12.09 -16.60
C ARG A 176 -19.26 -11.69 -15.83
N PHE A 177 -19.33 -10.42 -15.43
CA PHE A 177 -20.49 -9.89 -14.71
C PHE A 177 -21.78 -9.98 -15.52
N ASP A 178 -21.70 -9.99 -16.85
CA ASP A 178 -22.85 -10.23 -17.73
C ASP A 178 -23.49 -11.61 -17.46
N GLU A 179 -22.67 -12.67 -17.34
CA GLU A 179 -23.18 -14.02 -17.04
C GLU A 179 -23.80 -14.12 -15.64
N LEU A 180 -23.24 -13.40 -14.67
CA LEU A 180 -23.79 -13.33 -13.30
C LEU A 180 -25.09 -12.53 -13.25
N SER A 181 -25.19 -11.48 -14.05
CA SER A 181 -26.41 -10.69 -14.23
C SER A 181 -27.53 -11.54 -14.84
N ASP A 182 -27.21 -12.30 -15.90
CA ASP A 182 -28.15 -13.23 -16.53
C ASP A 182 -28.59 -14.35 -15.57
N LEU A 183 -27.64 -14.89 -14.80
CA LEU A 183 -27.91 -15.90 -13.78
C LEU A 183 -28.87 -15.36 -12.71
N ALA A 184 -28.64 -14.15 -12.22
CA ALA A 184 -29.50 -13.48 -11.25
C ALA A 184 -30.88 -13.15 -11.84
N GLY A 185 -30.94 -12.76 -13.12
CA GLY A 185 -32.18 -12.49 -13.86
C GLY A 185 -33.08 -11.49 -13.13
N ALA A 186 -34.36 -11.84 -12.96
CA ALA A 186 -35.34 -11.02 -12.25
C ALA A 186 -35.32 -11.18 -10.71
N ASN A 187 -34.48 -12.04 -10.16
CA ASN A 187 -34.46 -12.26 -8.71
C ASN A 187 -33.74 -11.11 -8.00
N ARG A 188 -34.43 -10.46 -7.05
CA ARG A 188 -33.91 -9.30 -6.31
C ARG A 188 -32.71 -9.66 -5.43
N GLU A 189 -32.77 -10.80 -4.74
CA GLU A 189 -31.74 -11.22 -3.78
C GLU A 189 -30.45 -11.63 -4.50
N LEU A 190 -30.56 -12.38 -5.59
CA LEU A 190 -29.41 -12.75 -6.41
C LEU A 190 -28.76 -11.51 -7.04
N ARG A 191 -29.55 -10.54 -7.50
CA ARG A 191 -29.00 -9.29 -8.06
C ARG A 191 -28.25 -8.48 -7.01
N LEU A 192 -28.80 -8.37 -5.80
CA LEU A 192 -28.11 -7.68 -4.71
C LEU A 192 -26.75 -8.34 -4.43
N LEU A 193 -26.71 -9.67 -4.30
CA LEU A 193 -25.48 -10.39 -3.94
C LEU A 193 -24.45 -10.44 -5.09
N LEU A 194 -24.86 -10.89 -6.27
CA LEU A 194 -23.94 -11.18 -7.38
C LEU A 194 -23.61 -9.95 -8.23
N VAL A 195 -24.54 -9.01 -8.37
CA VAL A 195 -24.36 -7.83 -9.23
C VAL A 195 -23.96 -6.60 -8.42
N VAL A 196 -24.60 -6.34 -7.28
CA VAL A 196 -24.26 -5.14 -6.49
C VAL A 196 -23.06 -5.39 -5.58
N THR A 197 -23.19 -6.30 -4.62
CA THR A 197 -22.17 -6.51 -3.58
C THR A 197 -20.85 -7.02 -4.16
N LEU A 198 -20.91 -8.05 -5.00
CA LEU A 198 -19.71 -8.66 -5.57
C LEU A 198 -18.99 -7.72 -6.55
N GLN A 199 -19.73 -7.01 -7.41
CA GLN A 199 -19.12 -6.06 -8.36
C GLN A 199 -18.47 -4.87 -7.65
N GLN A 200 -19.09 -4.33 -6.60
CA GLN A 200 -18.51 -3.27 -5.78
C GLN A 200 -17.21 -3.73 -5.11
N ALA A 201 -17.21 -4.92 -4.52
CA ALA A 201 -16.02 -5.48 -3.90
C ALA A 201 -14.88 -5.68 -4.91
N PHE A 202 -15.20 -6.19 -6.10
CA PHE A 202 -14.22 -6.40 -7.17
C PHE A 202 -13.66 -5.09 -7.73
N ALA A 203 -14.51 -4.08 -7.95
CA ALA A 203 -14.08 -2.77 -8.40
C ALA A 203 -13.09 -2.13 -7.40
N ARG A 204 -13.41 -2.23 -6.11
CA ARG A 204 -12.52 -1.78 -5.04
C ARG A 204 -11.18 -2.52 -5.05
N VAL A 205 -11.21 -3.86 -5.10
CA VAL A 205 -10.00 -4.69 -5.13
C VAL A 205 -9.13 -4.38 -6.35
N ASN A 206 -9.72 -4.19 -7.53
CA ASN A 206 -8.99 -3.79 -8.74
C ASN A 206 -8.28 -2.45 -8.58
N GLN A 207 -8.97 -1.45 -8.01
CA GLN A 207 -8.38 -0.14 -7.76
C GLN A 207 -7.20 -0.25 -6.78
N GLU A 208 -7.38 -0.98 -5.68
CA GLU A 208 -6.31 -1.20 -4.69
C GLU A 208 -5.12 -1.98 -5.30
N LEU A 209 -5.36 -3.00 -6.13
CA LEU A 209 -4.31 -3.75 -6.82
C LEU A 209 -3.52 -2.91 -7.83
N SER A 210 -4.16 -1.95 -8.51
CA SER A 210 -3.49 -1.03 -9.43
C SER A 210 -2.48 -0.14 -8.70
N ILE A 211 -2.85 0.37 -7.52
CA ILE A 211 -1.96 1.15 -6.65
C ILE A 211 -0.77 0.29 -6.20
N VAL A 212 -1.06 -0.94 -5.75
CA VAL A 212 -0.05 -1.93 -5.35
C VAL A 212 0.95 -2.20 -6.48
N GLN A 213 0.47 -2.36 -7.72
CA GLN A 213 1.33 -2.61 -8.88
C GLN A 213 2.30 -1.45 -9.14
N GLY A 214 1.82 -0.21 -9.10
CA GLY A 214 2.67 0.98 -9.25
C GLY A 214 3.77 1.03 -8.19
N ARG A 215 3.42 0.79 -6.92
CA ARG A 215 4.39 0.81 -5.82
C ARG A 215 5.42 -0.32 -5.91
N LEU A 216 5.03 -1.50 -6.37
CA LEU A 216 5.96 -2.61 -6.59
C LEU A 216 7.01 -2.25 -7.65
N LEU A 217 6.62 -1.60 -8.75
CA LEU A 217 7.54 -1.15 -9.79
C LEU A 217 8.55 -0.13 -9.26
N GLU A 218 8.09 0.85 -8.49
CA GLU A 218 8.94 1.86 -7.86
C GLU A 218 9.98 1.22 -6.93
N LEU A 219 9.54 0.34 -6.02
CA LEU A 219 10.44 -0.39 -5.11
C LEU A 219 11.45 -1.26 -5.86
N LEU A 220 11.04 -1.91 -6.95
CA LEU A 220 11.92 -2.72 -7.77
C LEU A 220 13.03 -1.87 -8.41
N GLY A 221 12.67 -0.69 -8.94
CA GLY A 221 13.63 0.28 -9.45
C GLY A 221 14.66 0.67 -8.40
N ARG A 222 14.18 1.05 -7.20
CA ARG A 222 15.02 1.45 -6.07
C ARG A 222 15.95 0.33 -5.61
N PHE A 223 15.46 -0.91 -5.50
CA PHE A 223 16.30 -2.05 -5.13
C PHE A 223 17.36 -2.37 -6.19
N ARG A 224 17.05 -2.22 -7.48
CA ARG A 224 18.05 -2.39 -8.56
C ARG A 224 19.13 -1.32 -8.50
N GLU A 225 18.76 -0.08 -8.19
CA GLU A 225 19.72 0.98 -7.96
C GLU A 225 20.65 0.67 -6.77
N TYR A 226 20.08 0.25 -5.63
CA TYR A 226 20.87 -0.16 -4.46
C TYR A 226 21.81 -1.32 -4.79
N ARG A 227 21.33 -2.33 -5.52
CA ARG A 227 22.16 -3.44 -5.98
C ARG A 227 23.34 -2.94 -6.84
N GLY A 228 23.10 -1.99 -7.74
CA GLY A 228 24.13 -1.35 -8.56
C GLY A 228 25.17 -0.61 -7.72
N ARG A 229 24.73 0.24 -6.80
CA ARG A 229 25.61 1.01 -5.90
C ARG A 229 26.42 0.09 -4.97
N THR A 230 25.79 -0.92 -4.38
CA THR A 230 26.48 -1.92 -3.54
C THR A 230 27.53 -2.70 -4.35
N ARG A 231 27.25 -3.03 -5.61
CA ARG A 231 28.22 -3.69 -6.48
C ARG A 231 29.44 -2.82 -6.76
N LEU A 232 29.25 -1.53 -7.01
CA LEU A 232 30.35 -0.57 -7.19
C LEU A 232 31.22 -0.47 -5.93
N LEU A 233 30.60 -0.35 -4.74
CA LEU A 233 31.33 -0.31 -3.47
C LEU A 233 32.13 -1.58 -3.23
N LYS A 234 31.53 -2.76 -3.43
CA LYS A 234 32.23 -4.05 -3.29
C LYS A 234 33.39 -4.16 -4.27
N GLY A 235 33.21 -3.72 -5.52
CA GLY A 235 34.26 -3.70 -6.53
C GLY A 235 35.41 -2.75 -6.14
N PHE A 236 35.08 -1.57 -5.62
CA PHE A 236 36.08 -0.61 -5.16
C PHE A 236 36.87 -1.14 -3.95
N VAL A 237 36.20 -1.73 -2.96
CA VAL A 237 36.86 -2.36 -1.80
C VAL A 237 37.78 -3.48 -2.25
N LEU A 238 37.32 -4.38 -3.12
CA LEU A 238 38.14 -5.46 -3.67
C LEU A 238 39.36 -4.91 -4.43
N HIS A 239 39.19 -3.84 -5.20
CA HIS A 239 40.28 -3.20 -5.93
C HIS A 239 41.34 -2.62 -4.97
N MET A 240 40.90 -1.96 -3.89
CA MET A 240 41.79 -1.43 -2.84
C MET A 240 42.52 -2.54 -2.08
N GLU A 241 41.84 -3.65 -1.77
CA GLU A 241 42.44 -4.82 -1.12
C GLU A 241 43.52 -5.46 -2.01
N GLN A 242 43.27 -5.53 -3.32
CA GLN A 242 44.24 -6.04 -4.31
C GLN A 242 45.39 -5.07 -4.57
N HIS A 243 45.16 -3.76 -4.43
CA HIS A 243 46.14 -2.70 -4.69
C HIS A 243 46.24 -1.72 -3.51
N PRO A 244 46.93 -2.08 -2.42
CA PRO A 244 46.99 -1.26 -1.20
C PRO A 244 47.64 0.12 -1.39
N GLY A 245 48.45 0.30 -2.44
CA GLY A 245 49.10 1.57 -2.79
C GLY A 245 48.34 2.40 -3.83
N PHE A 246 47.09 2.05 -4.15
CA PHE A 246 46.30 2.79 -5.13
C PHE A 246 45.94 4.19 -4.60
N GLU A 247 46.30 5.21 -5.36
CA GLU A 247 45.82 6.58 -5.18
C GLU A 247 45.03 7.01 -6.43
N PRO A 248 43.85 7.65 -6.27
CA PRO A 248 43.09 8.16 -7.41
C PRO A 248 43.94 9.17 -8.20
N GLY A 249 44.08 8.93 -9.51
CA GLY A 249 44.77 9.86 -10.39
C GLY A 249 44.07 11.21 -10.46
N ASN A 250 44.80 12.25 -10.86
CA ASN A 250 44.21 13.57 -11.07
C ASN A 250 43.36 13.60 -12.34
N TYR A 251 42.07 13.32 -12.20
CA TYR A 251 41.11 13.24 -13.31
C TYR A 251 40.94 14.56 -14.10
N ALA A 252 41.28 15.71 -13.51
CA ALA A 252 41.26 17.01 -14.19
C ALA A 252 42.43 17.19 -15.18
N LYS A 253 43.47 16.33 -15.10
CA LYS A 253 44.62 16.35 -16.02
C LYS A 253 44.46 15.39 -17.20
N LEU A 254 43.33 14.69 -17.32
CA LEU A 254 43.06 13.80 -18.44
C LEU A 254 42.75 14.60 -19.71
N THR A 255 43.13 14.07 -20.88
CA THR A 255 42.82 14.67 -22.18
C THR A 255 41.30 14.75 -22.43
N GLN A 256 40.55 13.77 -21.91
CA GLN A 256 39.10 13.83 -21.81
C GLN A 256 38.72 13.87 -20.34
N VAL A 257 38.44 15.07 -19.83
CA VAL A 257 38.01 15.28 -18.45
C VAL A 257 36.55 14.83 -18.32
N PRO A 258 36.23 13.88 -17.41
CA PRO A 258 34.84 13.49 -17.19
C PRO A 258 33.98 14.69 -16.79
N MET A 259 32.73 14.74 -17.24
CA MET A 259 31.85 15.91 -17.06
C MET A 259 31.70 16.34 -15.60
N LEU A 260 31.75 15.40 -14.66
CA LEU A 260 31.68 15.66 -13.22
C LEU A 260 32.84 16.55 -12.70
N PHE A 261 34.01 16.44 -13.32
CA PHE A 261 35.22 17.22 -13.02
C PHE A 261 35.39 18.44 -13.94
N ASN A 262 34.60 18.52 -15.02
CA ASN A 262 34.61 19.64 -15.95
C ASN A 262 33.70 20.77 -15.46
N GLN A 263 34.01 21.31 -14.28
CA GLN A 263 33.31 22.46 -13.72
C GLN A 263 34.04 23.74 -14.11
N ALA A 264 33.56 24.42 -15.15
CA ALA A 264 34.08 25.72 -15.51
C ALA A 264 33.66 26.77 -14.47
N THR A 265 34.60 27.60 -14.03
CA THR A 265 34.30 28.79 -13.23
C THR A 265 33.43 29.74 -14.06
N GLY A 266 32.39 30.32 -13.44
CA GLY A 266 31.52 31.29 -14.10
C GLY A 266 32.35 32.44 -14.69
N VAL A 267 32.30 32.57 -16.03
CA VAL A 267 33.12 33.53 -16.79
C VAL A 267 32.62 34.96 -16.61
N MET A 268 31.34 35.12 -16.29
CA MET A 268 30.72 36.41 -16.03
C MET A 268 30.91 36.76 -14.56
N GLY A 269 31.76 37.75 -14.28
CA GLY A 269 31.78 38.41 -12.98
C GLY A 269 30.40 39.04 -12.67
N PRO A 270 30.08 39.32 -11.40
CA PRO A 270 28.82 39.98 -11.06
C PRO A 270 28.70 41.29 -11.84
N ALA A 271 27.69 41.39 -12.70
CA ALA A 271 27.42 42.62 -13.44
C ALA A 271 26.92 43.67 -12.45
N HIS A 272 27.52 44.86 -12.48
CA HIS A 272 27.08 46.00 -11.70
C HIS A 272 26.59 47.07 -12.66
N ALA A 273 25.51 47.77 -12.28
CA ALA A 273 25.05 48.92 -13.04
C ALA A 273 26.14 50.01 -12.99
N ASP A 274 26.55 50.52 -14.14
CA ASP A 274 27.46 51.66 -14.22
C ASP A 274 26.70 52.94 -13.84
N VAL A 275 26.90 53.36 -12.59
CA VAL A 275 26.26 54.55 -12.00
C VAL A 275 26.89 55.86 -12.51
N THR A 276 27.99 55.79 -13.27
CA THR A 276 28.72 56.95 -13.78
C THR A 276 28.40 57.27 -15.24
N ASN A 277 27.56 56.46 -15.90
CA ASN A 277 27.14 56.71 -17.27
C ASN A 277 26.16 57.89 -17.35
N VAL A 278 26.63 58.99 -17.94
CA VAL A 278 25.88 60.25 -18.14
C VAL A 278 24.55 60.02 -18.88
N ALA A 279 24.47 59.03 -19.77
CA ALA A 279 23.24 58.72 -20.50
C ALA A 279 22.11 58.25 -19.56
N HIS A 280 22.44 57.65 -18.42
CA HIS A 280 21.49 57.09 -17.46
C HIS A 280 21.20 58.03 -16.27
N GLU A 281 21.84 59.21 -16.21
CA GLU A 281 21.78 60.12 -15.07
C GLU A 281 20.34 60.59 -14.77
N ALA A 282 19.56 60.93 -15.80
CA ALA A 282 18.18 61.38 -15.65
C ALA A 282 17.26 60.27 -15.11
N GLU A 283 17.44 59.03 -15.59
CA GLU A 283 16.66 57.87 -15.13
C GLU A 283 17.03 57.45 -13.70
N LEU A 284 18.33 57.48 -13.37
CA LEU A 284 18.82 57.22 -12.02
C LEU A 284 18.30 58.26 -11.03
N HIS A 285 18.26 59.54 -11.41
CA HIS A 285 17.65 60.59 -10.59
C HIS A 285 16.15 60.37 -10.35
N GLN A 286 15.40 59.96 -11.37
CA GLN A 286 13.98 59.64 -11.21
C GLN A 286 13.77 58.43 -10.30
N LEU A 287 14.61 57.40 -10.42
CA LEU A 287 14.58 56.22 -9.55
C LEU A 287 14.87 56.58 -8.09
N VAL A 288 15.91 57.39 -7.84
CA VAL A 288 16.24 57.89 -6.50
C VAL A 288 15.08 58.70 -5.91
N GLY A 289 14.45 59.56 -6.72
CA GLY A 289 13.28 60.33 -6.29
C GLY A 289 12.04 59.49 -5.94
N ARG A 290 11.95 58.25 -6.44
CA ARG A 290 10.86 57.30 -6.15
C ARG A 290 11.13 56.39 -4.95
N ILE A 291 12.37 56.32 -4.48
CA ILE A 291 12.72 55.53 -3.29
C ILE A 291 12.19 56.27 -2.05
N LYS A 292 11.06 55.80 -1.51
CA LYS A 292 10.61 56.20 -0.17
C LYS A 292 11.65 55.71 0.84
N ALA A 293 12.08 56.58 1.76
CA ALA A 293 13.01 56.24 2.83
C ALA A 293 12.39 55.18 3.76
N LEU A 294 12.59 53.90 3.44
CA LEU A 294 12.30 52.79 4.34
C LEU A 294 13.51 52.63 5.26
N TYR A 295 13.41 53.17 6.48
CA TYR A 295 14.37 52.90 7.55
C TYR A 295 14.35 51.41 7.88
N HIS A 296 15.21 50.64 7.22
CA HIS A 296 15.51 49.27 7.60
C HIS A 296 16.55 49.30 8.71
N THR A 297 16.13 48.90 9.92
CA THR A 297 17.05 48.59 11.01
C THR A 297 18.00 47.50 10.51
N PRO A 298 19.33 47.71 10.54
CA PRO A 298 20.28 46.74 10.02
C PRO A 298 20.18 45.45 10.85
N LYS A 299 19.68 44.39 10.23
CA LYS A 299 19.78 43.04 10.79
C LYS A 299 21.28 42.73 10.83
N ALA A 300 21.81 42.54 12.04
CA ALA A 300 23.20 42.20 12.25
C ALA A 300 23.61 41.06 11.31
N ALA A 301 24.71 41.27 10.58
CA ALA A 301 25.27 40.23 9.73
C ALA A 301 25.46 38.97 10.57
N SER A 302 24.75 37.90 10.21
CA SER A 302 24.95 36.59 10.81
C SER A 302 26.41 36.23 10.57
N GLU A 303 27.20 36.22 11.65
CA GLU A 303 28.52 35.62 11.64
C GLU A 303 28.36 34.21 11.08
N ARG A 304 29.10 33.92 10.01
CA ARG A 304 29.20 32.57 9.47
C ARG A 304 29.93 31.75 10.52
N THR A 305 29.16 31.06 11.37
CA THR A 305 29.68 29.99 12.20
C THR A 305 30.27 28.94 11.27
N ALA A 306 31.54 28.62 11.49
CA ALA A 306 32.23 27.54 10.82
C ALA A 306 31.38 26.27 10.96
N SER A 307 31.05 25.66 9.82
CA SER A 307 30.32 24.40 9.79
C SER A 307 31.16 23.32 10.46
N THR A 308 30.68 22.83 11.60
CA THR A 308 31.05 21.51 12.11
C THR A 308 30.85 20.52 10.97
N ILE A 309 31.82 19.64 10.72
CA ILE A 309 31.64 18.50 9.83
C ILE A 309 30.57 17.62 10.49
N VAL A 310 29.31 17.89 10.16
CA VAL A 310 28.24 16.94 10.31
C VAL A 310 28.54 15.88 9.26
N VAL A 311 28.87 14.67 9.71
CA VAL A 311 28.66 13.47 8.90
C VAL A 311 27.18 13.48 8.55
N GLN A 312 26.85 14.12 7.44
CA GLN A 312 25.48 14.18 6.97
C GLN A 312 25.11 12.74 6.65
N GLN A 313 24.16 12.24 7.44
CA GLN A 313 23.38 11.06 7.13
C GLN A 313 23.15 11.01 5.63
N GLN A 314 23.45 9.83 5.09
CA GLN A 314 23.01 9.37 3.78
C GLN A 314 21.72 10.09 3.42
N ALA A 315 21.74 10.84 2.31
CA ALA A 315 20.53 11.31 1.70
C ALA A 315 19.69 10.08 1.35
N ALA A 316 18.87 9.65 2.31
CA ALA A 316 17.56 9.13 2.00
C ALA A 316 16.94 10.21 1.15
N ILE A 317 16.86 9.96 -0.15
CA ILE A 317 15.88 10.61 -1.01
C ILE A 317 14.54 10.08 -0.52
N THR A 318 14.13 10.57 0.64
CA THR A 318 12.76 10.98 0.86
C THR A 318 12.79 12.39 0.27
N VAL A 319 11.93 12.75 -0.67
CA VAL A 319 10.65 13.36 -0.35
C VAL A 319 10.15 13.91 -1.71
N GLU A 320 9.29 13.17 -2.40
CA GLU A 320 8.16 13.78 -3.11
C GLU A 320 6.87 13.31 -2.43
N ASP A 321 6.73 11.99 -2.21
CA ASP A 321 5.63 11.38 -1.42
C ASP A 321 5.49 11.95 0.00
N ASN A 322 6.61 12.28 0.66
CA ASN A 322 6.58 12.79 2.04
C ASN A 322 6.30 14.32 2.09
N ALA A 323 6.49 15.06 0.99
CA ALA A 323 6.17 16.50 0.95
C ALA A 323 4.69 16.67 0.74
N LEU A 324 4.11 15.88 -0.17
CA LEU A 324 2.69 15.91 -0.46
C LEU A 324 1.90 15.39 0.75
N LYS A 325 2.33 14.29 1.40
CA LYS A 325 1.73 13.82 2.65
C LYS A 325 1.81 14.86 3.79
N LYS A 326 2.97 15.48 4.00
CA LYS A 326 3.13 16.56 4.98
C LYS A 326 2.27 17.78 4.66
N ALA A 327 2.08 18.10 3.38
CA ALA A 327 1.22 19.19 2.95
C ALA A 327 -0.26 18.86 3.20
N VAL A 328 -0.69 17.60 3.01
CA VAL A 328 -2.04 17.15 3.38
C VAL A 328 -2.23 17.22 4.90
N GLU A 329 -1.26 16.77 5.69
CA GLU A 329 -1.30 16.88 7.17
C GLU A 329 -1.37 18.36 7.60
N ALA A 330 -0.59 19.25 6.97
CA ALA A 330 -0.62 20.70 7.23
C ALA A 330 -1.95 21.34 6.82
N TYR A 331 -2.58 20.87 5.74
CA TYR A 331 -3.92 21.28 5.33
C TYR A 331 -4.97 20.89 6.39
N PHE A 332 -4.90 19.67 6.93
CA PHE A 332 -5.83 19.19 7.95
C PHE A 332 -5.65 19.97 9.26
N LEU A 333 -4.41 20.23 9.66
CA LEU A 333 -4.09 21.10 10.81
C LEU A 333 -4.61 22.52 10.61
N GLN A 334 -4.46 23.10 9.41
CA GLN A 334 -4.98 24.45 9.14
C GLN A 334 -6.52 24.48 9.17
N VAL A 335 -7.21 23.41 8.78
CA VAL A 335 -8.67 23.27 8.95
C VAL A 335 -9.04 23.19 10.44
N ILE A 336 -8.28 22.45 11.23
CA ILE A 336 -8.46 22.39 12.70
C ILE A 336 -8.27 23.78 13.34
N ASP A 337 -7.15 24.43 13.05
CA ASP A 337 -6.75 25.70 13.66
C ASP A 337 -7.65 26.86 13.25
N SER A 338 -8.13 26.86 12.00
CA SER A 338 -9.00 27.92 11.49
C SER A 338 -10.47 27.71 11.85
N GLY A 339 -10.89 26.46 12.11
CA GLY A 339 -12.28 26.09 12.39
C GLY A 339 -13.24 26.40 11.25
N LYS A 340 -12.74 26.63 10.03
CA LYS A 340 -13.51 26.98 8.84
C LYS A 340 -13.37 25.89 7.79
N ARG A 341 -14.40 25.76 6.96
CA ARG A 341 -14.32 24.91 5.77
C ARG A 341 -13.36 25.54 4.75
N LEU A 342 -12.46 24.73 4.22
CA LEU A 342 -11.46 25.13 3.23
C LEU A 342 -11.46 24.12 2.10
N THR A 343 -11.43 24.62 0.86
CA THR A 343 -11.27 23.81 -0.34
C THR A 343 -9.81 23.40 -0.52
N ALA A 344 -9.60 22.19 -1.02
CA ALA A 344 -8.28 21.62 -1.23
C ALA A 344 -7.50 22.43 -2.28
N LEU A 345 -8.13 22.85 -3.38
CA LEU A 345 -7.45 23.63 -4.43
C LEU A 345 -7.15 25.08 -4.02
N ASP A 346 -8.02 25.76 -3.25
CA ASP A 346 -7.69 27.11 -2.78
C ASP A 346 -6.52 27.08 -1.80
N TYR A 347 -6.42 26.04 -0.97
CA TYR A 347 -5.26 25.83 -0.10
C TYR A 347 -3.97 25.64 -0.91
N LEU A 348 -4.02 24.80 -1.95
CA LEU A 348 -2.90 24.55 -2.86
C LEU A 348 -2.40 25.85 -3.49
N GLN A 349 -3.33 26.72 -3.94
CA GLN A 349 -3.01 28.00 -4.56
C GLN A 349 -2.51 29.05 -3.56
N GLN A 350 -3.10 29.12 -2.36
CA GLN A 350 -2.69 30.07 -1.31
C GLN A 350 -1.28 29.78 -0.78
N GLN A 351 -0.94 28.49 -0.62
CA GLN A 351 0.37 28.05 -0.14
C GLN A 351 1.41 27.90 -1.28
N GLN A 352 1.03 28.19 -2.53
CA GLN A 352 1.89 28.11 -3.72
C GLN A 352 2.61 26.76 -3.85
N LEU A 353 1.89 25.67 -3.59
CA LEU A 353 2.44 24.32 -3.66
C LEU A 353 2.54 23.85 -5.13
N GLU A 354 3.72 23.38 -5.55
CA GLU A 354 3.99 22.91 -6.93
C GLU A 354 3.53 21.46 -7.18
N PHE A 355 2.43 21.02 -6.56
CA PHE A 355 1.89 19.68 -6.79
C PHE A 355 0.90 19.68 -7.96
N ASP A 356 0.82 18.55 -8.66
CA ASP A 356 -0.25 18.33 -9.62
C ASP A 356 -1.62 18.40 -8.91
N PRO A 357 -2.57 19.24 -9.37
CA PRO A 357 -3.86 19.44 -8.70
C PRO A 357 -4.68 18.15 -8.55
N GLU A 358 -4.62 17.26 -9.54
CA GLU A 358 -5.32 15.98 -9.50
C GLU A 358 -4.69 15.04 -8.46
N ALA A 359 -3.36 14.90 -8.47
CA ALA A 359 -2.63 14.14 -7.47
C ALA A 359 -2.86 14.69 -6.03
N TRP A 360 -2.95 16.01 -5.87
CA TRP A 360 -3.25 16.66 -4.60
C TRP A 360 -4.64 16.30 -4.06
N ILE A 361 -5.68 16.44 -4.89
CA ILE A 361 -7.06 16.10 -4.50
C ILE A 361 -7.17 14.63 -4.08
N TYR A 362 -6.56 13.72 -4.85
CA TYR A 362 -6.56 12.29 -4.52
C TYR A 362 -5.92 11.99 -3.17
N GLN A 363 -4.86 12.72 -2.82
CA GLN A 363 -4.13 12.53 -1.57
C GLN A 363 -4.82 13.17 -0.38
N VAL A 364 -5.57 14.25 -0.57
CA VAL A 364 -6.47 14.80 0.46
C VAL A 364 -7.60 13.81 0.77
N ILE A 365 -8.23 13.22 -0.25
CA ILE A 365 -9.26 12.18 -0.07
C ILE A 365 -8.65 10.95 0.61
N GLY A 366 -7.50 10.48 0.14
CA GLY A 366 -6.78 9.35 0.72
C GLY A 366 -6.34 9.60 2.17
N GLY A 367 -5.92 10.82 2.49
CA GLY A 367 -5.58 11.26 3.84
C GLY A 367 -6.79 11.19 4.78
N TYR A 368 -7.95 11.70 4.34
CA TYR A 368 -9.20 11.63 5.11
C TYR A 368 -9.66 10.19 5.34
N GLN A 369 -9.64 9.36 4.28
CA GLN A 369 -10.03 7.95 4.37
C GLN A 369 -9.05 7.10 5.19
N GLY A 370 -7.80 7.56 5.32
CA GLY A 370 -6.75 6.93 6.13
C GLY A 370 -6.80 7.27 7.63
N LEU A 371 -7.60 8.27 8.03
CA LEU A 371 -7.83 8.59 9.45
C LEU A 371 -8.58 7.45 10.15
N SER A 372 -8.38 7.32 11.47
CA SER A 372 -9.17 6.40 12.29
C SER A 372 -10.65 6.79 12.31
N ALA A 373 -11.54 5.85 12.61
CA ALA A 373 -12.98 6.13 12.68
C ALA A 373 -13.33 7.24 13.69
N GLU A 374 -12.57 7.33 14.80
CA GLU A 374 -12.71 8.40 15.80
C GLU A 374 -12.29 9.76 15.24
N GLU A 375 -11.20 9.82 14.47
CA GLU A 375 -10.72 11.06 13.84
C GLU A 375 -11.64 11.53 12.71
N GLN A 376 -12.20 10.61 11.92
CA GLN A 376 -13.17 10.93 10.85
C GLN A 376 -14.46 11.54 11.38
N GLU A 377 -14.86 11.24 12.62
CA GLU A 377 -16.05 11.85 13.23
C GLU A 377 -15.91 13.35 13.46
N TYR A 378 -14.68 13.87 13.60
CA TYR A 378 -14.42 15.30 13.80
C TYR A 378 -14.40 16.09 12.49
N PHE A 379 -14.29 15.42 11.34
CA PHE A 379 -14.15 16.05 10.03
C PHE A 379 -15.32 15.72 9.09
N ALA A 380 -15.82 16.74 8.39
CA ALA A 380 -16.72 16.61 7.26
C ALA A 380 -15.97 16.89 5.95
N ILE A 381 -16.09 15.97 4.99
CA ILE A 381 -15.56 16.13 3.64
C ILE A 381 -16.71 16.17 2.64
N ASP A 382 -16.78 17.23 1.84
CA ASP A 382 -17.76 17.42 0.78
C ASP A 382 -17.04 17.46 -0.58
N THR A 383 -17.61 16.80 -1.59
CA THR A 383 -17.05 16.82 -2.95
C THR A 383 -17.87 17.76 -3.82
N THR A 384 -17.21 18.69 -4.51
CA THR A 384 -17.85 19.56 -5.50
C THR A 384 -17.54 19.02 -6.88
N GLY A 385 -18.55 18.99 -7.75
CA GLY A 385 -18.40 18.35 -9.04
C GLY A 385 -19.69 18.31 -9.85
N GLN A 386 -19.62 17.66 -11.00
CA GLN A 386 -20.73 17.55 -11.93
C GLN A 386 -20.87 16.12 -12.47
N PRO A 387 -22.10 15.63 -12.67
CA PRO A 387 -22.31 14.34 -13.32
C PRO A 387 -21.74 14.37 -14.74
N HIS A 388 -21.15 13.25 -15.16
CA HIS A 388 -20.51 13.14 -16.45
C HIS A 388 -21.53 13.41 -17.58
N PRO A 389 -21.22 14.29 -18.55
CA PRO A 389 -22.20 14.78 -19.53
C PRO A 389 -22.78 13.68 -20.44
N ILE A 390 -22.07 12.55 -20.59
CA ILE A 390 -22.44 11.46 -21.51
C ILE A 390 -22.84 10.17 -20.77
N TYR A 391 -22.34 9.95 -19.54
CA TYR A 391 -22.48 8.67 -18.84
C TYR A 391 -23.23 8.88 -17.53
N SER A 392 -24.46 8.39 -17.44
CA SER A 392 -25.26 8.46 -16.22
C SER A 392 -24.65 7.57 -15.14
N GLY A 393 -24.32 8.16 -13.98
CA GLY A 393 -23.77 7.46 -12.82
C GLY A 393 -22.31 7.79 -12.50
N ASN A 394 -21.57 8.41 -13.42
CA ASN A 394 -20.23 8.93 -13.14
C ASN A 394 -20.33 10.37 -12.64
N PHE A 395 -19.64 10.70 -11.54
CA PHE A 395 -19.57 12.06 -11.00
C PHE A 395 -18.12 12.54 -11.10
N ILE A 396 -17.90 13.64 -11.83
CA ILE A 396 -16.59 14.26 -11.99
C ILE A 396 -16.40 15.18 -10.79
N VAL A 397 -15.53 14.78 -9.87
CA VAL A 397 -15.10 15.62 -8.76
C VAL A 397 -14.14 16.68 -9.30
N GLN A 398 -14.48 17.95 -9.08
CA GLN A 398 -13.68 19.10 -9.49
C GLN A 398 -12.83 19.63 -8.33
N ASP A 399 -13.36 19.54 -7.10
CA ASP A 399 -12.65 19.93 -5.88
C ASP A 399 -13.25 19.23 -4.65
N VAL A 400 -12.55 19.32 -3.54
CA VAL A 400 -12.92 18.73 -2.26
C VAL A 400 -12.82 19.78 -1.17
N GLU A 401 -13.86 19.89 -0.35
CA GLU A 401 -13.93 20.82 0.77
C GLU A 401 -13.87 20.03 2.08
N LEU A 402 -12.96 20.41 2.98
CA LEU A 402 -12.79 19.81 4.29
C LEU A 402 -13.12 20.83 5.38
N GLY A 403 -13.85 20.40 6.41
CA GLY A 403 -14.15 21.20 7.59
C GLY A 403 -14.33 20.36 8.84
N LEU A 404 -14.39 21.02 10.00
CA LEU A 404 -14.79 20.37 11.25
C LEU A 404 -16.32 20.21 11.30
N ARG A 405 -16.79 19.15 11.98
CA ARG A 405 -18.22 18.90 12.21
C ARG A 405 -18.80 19.72 13.35
#